data_AF-A0A183TLQ0-F1
#
_entry.id   AF-A0A183TLQ0-F1
#
_cell.length_a   1.000
_cell.length_b   1.000
_cell.length_c   1.000
_cell.angle_alpha   90.00
_cell.angle_beta   90.00
_cell.angle_gamma   90.00
#
_symmetry.space_group_name_H-M   'P 1'
#
loop_
_entity.id
_entity.type
_entity.pdbx_description
1 polymer ?
#
loop_
_entity_poly.entity_id
_entity_poly.type
_entity_poly.pdbx_seq_one_letter_code
_entity_poly.pdbx_strand_id
1 'polypeptide(L)'
;MPIFQNIRSCVRRKHEVTRKPTKVHFNVRIGDAFKSENVASQLRVLLIYIAREGVAVTDLFRRPGNPRSIKKVIADLEAGRPVCWTNYDFYTLANIAKRFLLRVDGGILGEAAENALIESLDIPDIDARYASKTVQQLLALLFGTWFRMIYHTEVNAMSVEAVAKSVAGSVFPSCTYSPERVCCI
;
A
#
# COMPACT_ATOMS: atom_id res chain seq x y z
N MET A 1 -35.48 34.60 -10.02
CA MET A 1 -34.33 33.76 -10.45
C MET A 1 -33.69 33.12 -9.22
N PRO A 2 -33.72 31.77 -9.07
CA PRO A 2 -32.79 31.08 -8.19
C PRO A 2 -31.97 30.01 -8.94
N ILE A 3 -30.65 30.07 -8.79
CA ILE A 3 -29.61 29.25 -9.45
C ILE A 3 -29.32 27.97 -8.64
N PHE A 4 -30.34 27.22 -8.20
CA PHE A 4 -30.11 25.99 -7.45
C PHE A 4 -31.14 24.90 -7.76
N GLN A 5 -31.09 24.33 -8.97
CA GLN A 5 -31.84 23.11 -9.30
C GLN A 5 -31.05 21.99 -9.99
N ASN A 6 -29.71 22.02 -10.00
CA ASN A 6 -28.92 20.98 -10.67
C ASN A 6 -27.84 20.32 -9.79
N ILE A 7 -28.23 19.74 -8.65
CA ILE A 7 -27.40 18.75 -7.92
C ILE A 7 -28.17 17.43 -7.78
N ARG A 8 -28.71 16.94 -8.91
CA ARG A 8 -29.19 15.54 -9.05
C ARG A 8 -28.91 15.02 -10.45
N SER A 9 -27.64 14.87 -10.82
CA SER A 9 -27.20 13.83 -11.76
C SER A 9 -25.68 13.72 -11.80
N CYS A 10 -25.08 13.04 -10.82
CA CYS A 10 -23.74 12.50 -11.03
C CYS A 10 -23.83 11.27 -11.93
N VAL A 11 -23.92 11.55 -13.23
CA VAL A 11 -23.23 10.87 -14.34
C VAL A 11 -22.95 9.37 -14.12
N ARG A 12 -23.91 8.53 -14.50
CA ARG A 12 -23.59 7.21 -15.08
C ARG A 12 -23.01 7.44 -16.48
N ARG A 13 -21.69 7.66 -16.59
CA ARG A 13 -20.97 7.39 -17.84
C ARG A 13 -20.28 6.06 -17.70
N LYS A 14 -20.96 5.01 -18.18
CA LYS A 14 -20.32 3.78 -18.64
C LYS A 14 -19.35 4.17 -19.74
N HIS A 15 -18.07 4.33 -19.41
CA HIS A 15 -17.01 4.07 -20.36
C HIS A 15 -16.47 2.69 -19.98
N GLU A 16 -17.01 1.67 -20.65
CA GLU A 16 -16.36 0.35 -20.74
C GLU A 16 -15.07 0.55 -21.56
N VAL A 17 -14.05 1.10 -20.92
CA VAL A 17 -12.68 0.91 -21.38
C VAL A 17 -12.30 -0.48 -20.88
N THR A 18 -12.54 -1.49 -21.72
CA THR A 18 -12.00 -2.85 -21.58
C THR A 18 -10.48 -2.83 -21.81
N ARG A 19 -9.74 -2.07 -21.00
CA ARG A 19 -8.29 -2.23 -20.87
C ARG A 19 -8.07 -3.58 -20.21
N LYS A 20 -7.58 -4.56 -20.99
CA LYS A 20 -7.09 -5.82 -20.43
C LYS A 20 -6.08 -5.49 -19.31
N PRO A 21 -6.27 -5.98 -18.08
CA PRO A 21 -5.27 -5.76 -17.03
C PRO A 21 -3.96 -6.43 -17.46
N THR A 22 -2.87 -5.67 -17.48
CA THR A 22 -1.53 -6.21 -17.73
C THR A 22 -1.11 -7.03 -16.52
N LYS A 23 -0.40 -8.13 -16.78
CA LYS A 23 0.17 -9.00 -15.76
C LYS A 23 0.95 -8.20 -14.71
N VAL A 24 0.74 -8.56 -13.45
CA VAL A 24 1.54 -8.03 -12.34
C VAL A 24 2.79 -8.87 -12.17
N HIS A 25 3.95 -8.23 -12.35
CA HIS A 25 5.24 -8.82 -12.02
C HIS A 25 5.63 -8.40 -10.61
N PHE A 26 5.85 -9.37 -9.74
CA PHE A 26 6.50 -9.16 -8.44
C PHE A 26 8.02 -9.16 -8.63
N ASN A 27 8.77 -8.56 -7.70
CA ASN A 27 10.23 -8.42 -7.74
C ASN A 27 10.74 -7.58 -8.93
N VAL A 28 10.05 -6.48 -9.20
CA VAL A 28 10.49 -5.47 -10.17
C VAL A 28 10.81 -4.18 -9.43
N ARG A 29 11.74 -3.39 -9.98
CA ARG A 29 12.09 -2.08 -9.43
C ARG A 29 10.84 -1.21 -9.36
N ILE A 30 10.75 -0.33 -8.37
CA ILE A 30 9.58 0.56 -8.22
C ILE A 30 9.32 1.40 -9.49
N GLY A 31 10.37 1.85 -10.18
CA GLY A 31 10.22 2.54 -11.46
C GLY A 31 9.53 1.69 -12.53
N ASP A 32 9.78 0.38 -12.56
CA ASP A 32 9.23 -0.55 -13.56
C ASP A 32 7.87 -1.12 -13.13
N ALA A 33 7.68 -1.36 -11.82
CA ALA A 33 6.40 -1.74 -11.21
C ALA A 33 5.33 -0.66 -11.48
N PHE A 34 5.74 0.61 -11.51
CA PHE A 34 4.85 1.74 -11.72
C PHE A 34 4.85 2.28 -13.16
N LYS A 35 5.69 1.78 -14.07
CA LYS A 35 5.66 2.08 -15.53
C LYS A 35 4.52 1.36 -16.24
N SER A 36 4.18 0.14 -15.82
CA SER A 36 2.98 -0.55 -16.31
C SER A 36 1.76 0.07 -15.65
N GLU A 37 0.88 0.72 -16.43
CA GLU A 37 -0.35 1.36 -15.92
C GLU A 37 -1.18 0.43 -15.03
N ASN A 38 -1.09 -0.89 -15.22
CA ASN A 38 -1.98 -1.86 -14.58
C ASN A 38 -1.49 -2.38 -13.22
N VAL A 39 -0.19 -2.57 -13.02
CA VAL A 39 0.35 -3.00 -11.70
C VAL A 39 0.25 -1.86 -10.70
N ALA A 40 0.72 -0.68 -11.13
CA ALA A 40 0.61 0.57 -10.42
C ALA A 40 -0.84 0.87 -10.03
N SER A 41 -1.78 0.72 -10.97
CA SER A 41 -3.19 1.04 -10.72
C SER A 41 -3.88 0.03 -9.82
N GLN A 42 -3.66 -1.27 -9.96
CA GLN A 42 -4.31 -2.26 -9.08
C GLN A 42 -3.83 -2.11 -7.63
N LEU A 43 -2.52 -1.94 -7.41
CA LEU A 43 -1.98 -1.69 -6.07
C LEU A 43 -2.48 -0.34 -5.52
N ARG A 44 -2.49 0.72 -6.32
CA ARG A 44 -3.00 2.03 -5.90
C ARG A 44 -4.48 1.97 -5.54
N VAL A 45 -5.30 1.29 -6.34
CA VAL A 45 -6.74 1.12 -6.07
C VAL A 45 -6.96 0.31 -4.80
N LEU A 46 -6.20 -0.76 -4.58
CA LEU A 46 -6.22 -1.54 -3.33
C LEU A 46 -5.89 -0.66 -2.12
N LEU A 47 -4.79 0.10 -2.18
CA LEU A 47 -4.36 0.99 -1.09
C LEU A 47 -5.39 2.09 -0.83
N ILE A 48 -5.96 2.70 -1.87
CA ILE A 48 -7.05 3.69 -1.74
C ILE A 48 -8.29 3.05 -1.09
N TYR A 49 -8.64 1.83 -1.47
CA TYR A 49 -9.79 1.13 -0.90
C TYR A 49 -9.58 0.86 0.60
N ILE A 50 -8.40 0.38 0.99
CA ILE A 50 -8.03 0.20 2.40
C ILE A 50 -8.05 1.55 3.14
N ALA A 51 -7.50 2.60 2.55
CA ALA A 51 -7.46 3.94 3.16
C ALA A 51 -8.85 4.53 3.40
N ARG A 52 -9.82 4.21 2.54
CA ARG A 52 -11.19 4.72 2.66
C ARG A 52 -12.02 3.93 3.65
N GLU A 53 -12.00 2.61 3.53
CA GLU A 53 -12.98 1.73 4.19
C GLU A 53 -12.36 0.87 5.31
N GLY A 54 -11.04 0.65 5.28
CA GLY A 54 -10.37 -0.31 6.16
C GLY A 54 -9.86 0.28 7.48
N VAL A 55 -9.70 1.60 7.61
CA VAL A 55 -8.95 2.21 8.74
C VAL A 55 -9.54 1.93 10.13
N ALA A 56 -10.84 1.62 10.22
CA ALA A 56 -11.51 1.28 11.48
C ALA A 56 -11.53 -0.23 11.78
N VAL A 57 -11.01 -1.07 10.89
CA VAL A 57 -10.98 -2.52 11.08
C VAL A 57 -9.97 -2.88 12.18
N THR A 58 -10.45 -3.58 13.20
CA THR A 58 -9.63 -4.02 14.33
C THR A 58 -8.46 -4.87 13.88
N ASP A 59 -7.26 -4.64 14.41
CA ASP A 59 -6.06 -5.42 14.08
C ASP A 59 -5.66 -5.44 12.60
N LEU A 60 -6.09 -4.45 11.81
CA LEU A 60 -5.70 -4.36 10.40
C LEU A 60 -4.17 -4.30 10.26
N PHE A 61 -3.63 -4.98 9.25
CA PHE A 61 -2.18 -5.25 9.06
C PHE A 61 -1.52 -6.14 10.12
N ARG A 62 -2.05 -6.25 11.34
CA ARG A 62 -1.56 -7.18 12.37
C ARG A 62 -2.09 -8.60 12.16
N ARG A 63 -3.41 -8.75 12.02
CA ARG A 63 -4.07 -10.05 11.89
C ARG A 63 -3.82 -10.65 10.50
N PRO A 64 -3.48 -11.96 10.40
CA PRO A 64 -3.31 -12.60 9.11
C PRO A 64 -4.63 -12.77 8.37
N GLY A 65 -4.64 -12.46 7.07
CA GLY A 65 -5.74 -12.78 6.16
C GLY A 65 -5.77 -14.26 5.73
N ASN A 66 -6.82 -14.64 5.00
CA ASN A 66 -7.03 -16.01 4.55
C ASN A 66 -5.95 -16.44 3.52
N PRO A 67 -5.11 -17.46 3.81
CA PRO A 67 -4.01 -17.84 2.93
C PRO A 67 -4.45 -18.32 1.52
N ARG A 68 -5.63 -18.95 1.41
CA ARG A 68 -6.15 -19.41 0.11
C ARG A 68 -6.60 -18.22 -0.73
N SER A 69 -7.30 -17.27 -0.13
CA SER A 69 -7.71 -16.03 -0.79
C SER A 69 -6.51 -15.20 -1.23
N ILE A 70 -5.49 -15.07 -0.36
CA ILE A 70 -4.24 -14.37 -0.71
C ILE A 70 -3.57 -15.01 -1.94
N LYS A 71 -3.42 -16.35 -1.95
CA LYS A 71 -2.82 -17.06 -3.09
C LYS A 71 -3.62 -16.87 -4.37
N LYS A 72 -4.95 -16.93 -4.29
CA LYS A 72 -5.85 -16.73 -5.43
C LYS A 72 -5.70 -15.32 -6.02
N VAL A 73 -5.75 -14.29 -5.16
CA VAL A 73 -5.62 -12.91 -5.62
C VAL A 73 -4.26 -12.65 -6.26
N ILE A 74 -3.18 -13.17 -5.68
CA ILE A 74 -1.85 -13.07 -6.28
C ILE A 74 -1.84 -13.72 -7.68
N ALA A 75 -2.36 -14.94 -7.81
CA ALA A 75 -2.41 -15.63 -9.10
C ALA A 75 -3.32 -14.92 -10.13
N ASP A 76 -4.40 -14.29 -9.69
CA ASP A 76 -5.25 -13.46 -10.54
C ASP A 76 -4.50 -12.23 -11.06
N LEU A 77 -3.76 -11.54 -10.18
CA LEU A 77 -2.95 -10.37 -10.53
C LEU A 77 -1.79 -10.72 -11.48
N GLU A 78 -1.07 -11.82 -11.22
CA GLU A 78 0.01 -12.32 -12.09
C GLU A 78 -0.52 -12.74 -13.48
N ALA A 79 -1.74 -13.25 -13.54
CA ALA A 79 -2.40 -13.61 -14.79
C ALA A 79 -3.03 -12.41 -15.53
N GLY A 80 -3.03 -11.21 -14.94
CA GLY A 80 -3.70 -10.03 -15.52
C GLY A 80 -5.22 -10.12 -15.47
N ARG A 81 -5.78 -10.87 -14.51
CA ARG A 81 -7.22 -10.91 -14.25
C ARG A 81 -7.62 -9.77 -13.31
N PRO A 82 -8.75 -9.10 -13.57
CA PRO A 82 -9.23 -8.05 -12.68
C PRO A 82 -9.64 -8.65 -11.33
N VAL A 83 -9.32 -7.96 -10.23
CA VAL A 83 -9.69 -8.38 -8.88
C VAL A 83 -10.74 -7.44 -8.32
N CYS A 84 -11.85 -8.02 -7.84
CA CYS A 84 -12.87 -7.27 -7.13
C CYS A 84 -12.54 -7.25 -5.63
N TRP A 85 -12.01 -6.14 -5.14
CA TRP A 85 -11.52 -6.03 -3.75
C TRP A 85 -12.62 -6.24 -2.70
N THR A 86 -13.87 -5.89 -3.00
CA THR A 86 -15.02 -6.05 -2.09
C THR A 86 -15.36 -7.51 -1.79
N ASN A 87 -14.82 -8.47 -2.56
CA ASN A 87 -15.06 -9.90 -2.35
C ASN A 87 -14.14 -10.52 -1.29
N TYR A 88 -13.22 -9.74 -0.73
CA TYR A 88 -12.21 -10.21 0.22
C TYR A 88 -12.25 -9.39 1.50
N ASP A 89 -11.98 -10.02 2.63
CA ASP A 89 -11.84 -9.32 3.91
C ASP A 89 -10.61 -8.39 3.93
N PHE A 90 -10.66 -7.35 4.75
CA PHE A 90 -9.57 -6.37 4.84
C PHE A 90 -8.25 -6.98 5.33
N TYR A 91 -8.26 -8.08 6.09
CA TYR A 91 -7.04 -8.77 6.52
C TYR A 91 -6.30 -9.40 5.33
N THR A 92 -7.05 -9.99 4.41
CA THR A 92 -6.56 -10.56 3.15
C THR A 92 -5.99 -9.45 2.28
N LEU A 93 -6.74 -8.36 2.11
CA LEU A 93 -6.34 -7.19 1.34
C LEU A 93 -5.06 -6.52 1.89
N ALA A 94 -5.00 -6.33 3.21
CA ALA A 94 -3.82 -5.78 3.89
C ALA A 94 -2.60 -6.70 3.72
N ASN A 95 -2.76 -8.02 3.85
CA ASN A 95 -1.67 -8.96 3.61
C ASN A 95 -1.17 -8.95 2.16
N ILE A 96 -2.08 -8.80 1.19
CA ILE A 96 -1.73 -8.64 -0.21
C ILE A 96 -0.92 -7.36 -0.41
N ALA A 97 -1.37 -6.22 0.15
CA ALA A 97 -0.65 -4.95 0.10
C ALA A 97 0.76 -5.06 0.70
N LYS A 98 0.90 -5.65 1.90
CA LYS A 98 2.21 -5.90 2.52
C LYS A 98 3.14 -6.73 1.64
N ARG A 99 2.62 -7.83 1.06
CA ARG A 99 3.39 -8.70 0.17
C ARG A 99 3.82 -7.99 -1.11
N PHE A 100 3.01 -7.09 -1.64
CA PHE A 100 3.39 -6.27 -2.78
C PHE A 100 4.56 -5.35 -2.45
N LEU A 101 4.45 -4.60 -1.34
CA LEU A 101 5.50 -3.66 -0.90
C LEU A 101 6.82 -4.38 -0.60
N LEU A 102 6.75 -5.53 0.09
CA LEU A 102 7.92 -6.37 0.40
C LEU A 102 8.64 -6.89 -0.86
N ARG A 103 7.92 -7.13 -1.94
CA ARG A 103 8.44 -7.69 -3.20
C ARG A 103 8.81 -6.62 -4.22
N VAL A 104 8.88 -5.35 -3.82
CA VAL A 104 9.48 -4.33 -4.67
C VAL A 104 10.99 -4.50 -4.62
N ASP A 105 11.62 -4.69 -5.79
CA ASP A 105 13.07 -4.86 -5.87
C ASP A 105 13.77 -3.58 -5.40
N GLY A 106 14.70 -3.72 -4.44
CA GLY A 106 15.36 -2.61 -3.75
C GLY A 106 14.48 -1.84 -2.76
N GLY A 107 13.26 -2.31 -2.46
CA GLY A 107 12.33 -1.62 -1.55
C GLY A 107 11.68 -0.38 -2.16
N ILE A 108 10.70 0.20 -1.45
CA ILE A 108 9.96 1.36 -1.96
C ILE A 108 10.78 2.66 -1.95
N LEU A 109 11.77 2.74 -1.07
CA LEU A 109 12.70 3.88 -0.95
C LEU A 109 13.94 3.71 -1.84
N GLY A 110 14.32 2.46 -2.14
CA GLY A 110 15.65 2.14 -2.66
C GLY A 110 16.64 1.89 -1.51
N GLU A 111 17.56 0.94 -1.71
CA GLU A 111 18.54 0.54 -0.69
C GLU A 111 19.40 1.70 -0.17
N ALA A 112 19.86 2.59 -1.05
CA ALA A 112 20.67 3.74 -0.65
C ALA A 112 19.90 4.73 0.24
N ALA A 113 18.63 5.00 -0.08
CA ALA A 113 17.79 5.91 0.69
C ALA A 113 17.35 5.27 2.02
N GLU A 114 17.09 3.96 2.03
CA GLU A 114 16.82 3.19 3.25
C GLU A 114 18.04 3.18 4.18
N ASN A 115 19.24 2.93 3.67
CA ASN A 115 20.48 2.99 4.46
C ASN A 115 20.70 4.38 5.05
N ALA A 116 20.56 5.43 4.23
CA ALA A 116 20.67 6.82 4.69
C ALA A 116 19.62 7.14 5.76
N LEU A 117 18.39 6.63 5.64
CA LEU A 117 17.33 6.80 6.64
C LEU A 117 17.70 6.12 7.97
N ILE A 118 18.21 4.90 7.92
CA ILE A 118 18.62 4.14 9.11
C ILE A 118 19.81 4.83 9.80
N GLU A 119 20.79 5.29 9.04
CA GLU A 119 21.96 6.03 9.54
C GLU A 119 21.60 7.42 10.09
N SER A 120 20.53 8.03 9.55
CA SER A 120 20.00 9.33 10.01
C SER A 120 18.93 9.23 11.09
N LEU A 121 18.69 8.06 11.69
CA LEU A 121 17.85 7.98 12.89
C LEU A 121 18.39 8.87 14.04
N ASP A 122 19.68 9.25 13.99
CA ASP A 122 20.34 10.20 14.89
C ASP A 122 20.35 11.66 14.38
N ILE A 123 19.84 11.95 13.17
CA ILE A 123 19.90 13.27 12.53
C ILE A 123 18.48 13.71 12.09
N PRO A 124 17.94 14.83 12.61
CA PRO A 124 16.52 15.17 12.51
C PRO A 124 16.00 15.58 11.13
N ASP A 125 16.82 15.61 10.07
CA ASP A 125 16.43 16.22 8.79
C ASP A 125 16.75 15.28 7.61
N ILE A 126 15.82 14.36 7.34
CA ILE A 126 15.85 13.52 6.16
C ILE A 126 15.25 14.29 5.00
N ASP A 127 16.10 14.67 4.05
CA ASP A 127 15.68 15.41 2.89
C ASP A 127 14.89 14.51 1.92
N ALA A 128 13.56 14.60 1.96
CA ALA A 128 12.64 13.80 1.12
C ALA A 128 12.78 14.05 -0.40
N ARG A 129 13.72 14.92 -0.81
CA ARG A 129 14.03 15.30 -2.20
C ARG A 129 14.62 14.17 -3.05
N TYR A 130 15.11 13.08 -2.46
CA TYR A 130 15.69 11.96 -3.21
C TYR A 130 14.67 10.95 -3.76
N ALA A 131 13.41 11.01 -3.32
CA ALA A 131 12.37 10.11 -3.79
C ALA A 131 11.66 10.63 -5.05
N SER A 132 11.42 9.76 -6.03
CA SER A 132 10.61 10.13 -7.21
C SER A 132 9.19 10.56 -6.82
N LYS A 133 8.54 11.41 -7.63
CA LYS A 133 7.16 11.88 -7.39
C LYS A 133 6.17 10.73 -7.14
N THR A 134 6.33 9.61 -7.84
CA THR A 134 5.49 8.40 -7.66
C THR A 134 5.70 7.78 -6.29
N VAL A 135 6.96 7.69 -5.84
CA VAL A 135 7.31 7.18 -4.50
C VAL A 135 6.76 8.12 -3.43
N GLN A 136 6.91 9.44 -3.58
CA GLN A 136 6.34 10.41 -2.64
C GLN A 136 4.81 10.27 -2.50
N GLN A 137 4.10 10.10 -3.62
CA GLN A 137 2.64 9.87 -3.60
C GLN A 137 2.25 8.56 -2.93
N LEU A 138 3.02 7.49 -3.15
CA LEU A 138 2.81 6.20 -2.49
C LEU A 138 3.06 6.32 -0.99
N LEU A 139 4.15 6.94 -0.57
CA LEU A 139 4.48 7.18 0.84
C LEU A 139 3.39 8.02 1.50
N ALA A 140 2.94 9.10 0.87
CA ALA A 140 1.85 9.92 1.39
C ALA A 140 0.55 9.11 1.59
N LEU A 141 0.21 8.20 0.67
CA LEU A 141 -0.94 7.32 0.81
C LEU A 141 -0.76 6.31 1.96
N LEU A 142 0.41 5.69 2.06
CA LEU A 142 0.72 4.70 3.10
C LEU A 142 0.73 5.33 4.50
N PHE A 143 1.57 6.35 4.71
CA PHE A 143 1.68 7.05 5.98
C PHE A 143 0.38 7.77 6.35
N GLY A 144 -0.34 8.35 5.38
CA GLY A 144 -1.66 8.92 5.64
C GLY A 144 -2.69 7.89 6.08
N THR A 145 -2.65 6.67 5.53
CA THR A 145 -3.52 5.56 5.95
C THR A 145 -3.18 5.12 7.38
N TRP A 146 -1.89 4.92 7.67
CA TRP A 146 -1.42 4.50 9.00
C TRP A 146 -1.68 5.57 10.06
N PHE A 147 -1.47 6.84 9.74
CA PHE A 147 -1.80 7.95 10.62
C PHE A 147 -3.30 7.95 10.99
N ARG A 148 -4.18 7.74 10.00
CA ARG A 148 -5.62 7.60 10.27
C ARG A 148 -5.95 6.37 11.12
N MET A 149 -5.26 5.25 10.91
CA MET A 149 -5.43 4.07 11.76
C MET A 149 -5.05 4.38 13.21
N ILE A 150 -3.89 5.00 13.44
CA ILE A 150 -3.41 5.42 14.76
C ILE A 150 -4.41 6.36 15.43
N TYR A 151 -4.95 7.33 14.69
CA TYR A 151 -5.96 8.24 15.19
C TYR A 151 -7.25 7.52 15.66
N HIS A 152 -7.55 6.36 15.08
CA HIS A 152 -8.67 5.51 15.46
C HIS A 152 -8.28 4.34 16.37
N THR A 153 -7.16 4.43 17.09
CA THR A 153 -6.63 3.34 17.95
C THR A 153 -7.66 2.81 18.96
N GLU A 154 -8.53 3.67 19.48
CA GLU A 154 -9.59 3.28 20.43
C GLU A 154 -10.64 2.34 19.81
N VAL A 155 -10.81 2.39 18.48
CA VAL A 155 -11.79 1.58 17.73
C VAL A 155 -11.14 0.34 17.13
N ASN A 156 -9.94 0.50 16.56
CA ASN A 156 -9.27 -0.57 15.81
C ASN A 156 -8.17 -1.30 16.60
N ALA A 157 -7.89 -0.90 17.84
CA ALA A 157 -6.84 -1.48 18.69
C ALA A 157 -5.42 -1.48 18.07
N MET A 158 -5.14 -0.53 17.16
CA MET A 158 -3.86 -0.41 16.47
C MET A 158 -3.11 0.86 16.90
N SER A 159 -2.29 0.74 17.94
CA SER A 159 -1.38 1.80 18.39
C SER A 159 -0.28 2.10 17.36
N VAL A 160 0.43 3.22 17.54
CA VAL A 160 1.61 3.58 16.72
C VAL A 160 2.59 2.41 16.62
N GLU A 161 2.93 1.82 17.78
CA GLU A 161 3.85 0.69 17.87
C GLU A 161 3.30 -0.55 17.16
N ALA A 162 2.01 -0.87 17.35
CA ALA A 162 1.38 -2.02 16.70
C ALA A 162 1.35 -1.87 15.18
N VAL A 163 1.06 -0.66 14.67
CA VAL A 163 1.09 -0.37 13.23
C VAL A 163 2.52 -0.49 12.71
N ALA A 164 3.49 0.17 13.35
CA ALA A 164 4.90 0.14 12.95
C ALA A 164 5.42 -1.30 12.85
N LYS A 165 5.27 -2.10 13.91
CA LYS A 165 5.68 -3.53 13.93
C LYS A 165 5.00 -4.36 12.83
N SER A 166 3.77 -4.02 12.47
CA SER A 166 3.00 -4.77 11.48
C SER A 166 3.40 -4.49 10.03
N VAL A 167 3.95 -3.31 9.75
CA VAL A 167 4.21 -2.84 8.36
C VAL A 167 5.69 -2.54 8.07
N ALA A 168 6.53 -2.34 9.09
CA ALA A 168 7.94 -1.95 8.92
C ALA A 168 8.69 -2.88 7.97
N GLY A 169 8.58 -4.20 8.14
CA GLY A 169 9.25 -5.15 7.26
C GLY A 169 8.79 -5.11 5.80
N SER A 170 7.62 -4.52 5.50
CA SER A 170 7.17 -4.32 4.11
C SER A 170 7.68 -3.02 3.49
N VAL A 171 8.12 -2.06 4.31
CA VAL A 171 8.65 -0.75 3.90
C VAL A 171 10.17 -0.77 3.84
N PHE A 172 10.78 -1.42 4.83
CA PHE A 172 12.22 -1.53 5.06
C PHE A 172 12.64 -3.00 4.92
N PRO A 173 12.69 -3.53 3.68
CA PRO A 173 13.05 -4.93 3.46
C PRO A 173 14.45 -5.25 3.99
N SER A 174 15.40 -4.30 4.04
CA SER A 174 16.75 -4.59 4.55
C SER A 174 16.75 -4.99 6.04
N CYS A 175 15.78 -4.50 6.81
CA CYS A 175 15.56 -4.86 8.21
C CYS A 175 15.01 -6.29 8.40
N THR A 176 14.57 -6.95 7.33
CA THR A 176 14.06 -8.33 7.38
C THR A 176 15.10 -9.40 7.05
N TYR A 177 16.20 -9.03 6.36
CA TYR A 177 17.22 -9.96 5.91
C TYR A 177 18.53 -9.86 6.71
N SER A 178 18.80 -8.73 7.36
CA SER A 178 20.01 -8.53 8.17
C SER A 178 19.68 -8.60 9.66
N PRO A 179 20.20 -9.60 10.41
CA PRO A 179 20.02 -9.73 11.86
C PRO A 179 20.42 -8.47 12.63
N GLU A 180 21.40 -7.73 12.11
CA GLU A 180 21.99 -6.54 12.72
C GLU A 180 21.06 -5.31 12.59
N ARG A 181 20.09 -5.37 11.68
CA ARG A 181 19.11 -4.30 11.40
C ARG A 181 17.71 -4.62 11.90
N VAL A 182 17.54 -5.75 12.58
CA VAL A 182 16.25 -6.18 13.16
C VAL A 182 15.78 -5.21 14.26
N CYS A 183 16.70 -4.48 14.91
CA CYS A 183 16.39 -3.45 15.91
C CYS A 183 15.65 -2.21 15.37
N CYS A 184 15.45 -2.10 14.05
CA CYS A 184 14.66 -1.02 13.45
C CYS A 184 13.13 -1.24 13.51
N ILE A 185 12.64 -2.30 14.16
CA ILE A 185 11.21 -2.70 14.25
C ILE A 185 10.68 -2.71 15.68
#